data_AF-A0A023GA28-F1
#
_entry.id   AF-A0A023GA28-F1
#
_cell.length_a   1.000
_cell.length_b   1.000
_cell.length_c   1.000
_cell.angle_alpha   90.00
_cell.angle_beta   90.00
_cell.angle_gamma   90.00
#
_symmetry.space_group_name_H-M   'P 1'
#
loop_
_entity.id
_entity.type
_entity.pdbx_description
1 polymer ?
#
loop_
_entity_poly.entity_id
_entity_poly.type
_entity_poly.pdbx_seq_one_letter_code
_entity_poly.pdbx_strand_id
1 'polypeptide(L)'
;MHCFLICLSLYAVMAAEDSDLNRDTLSPLVSRKCVAPINEDIIVTHCRAKRLRYYYKEDSRLCWPFTWDGCLTDGVHETRLHCTLACNAEHDMLACGTNPINVCPEDHTDTPIDRYYYDKNSRSCKEYSMCGNAGKDWQANSFPSLTACLMHCRGFPINEAVIKAFKEGNVIP
;
A
#
# COMPACT_ATOMS: atom_id res chain seq x y z
N MET A 1 41.82 -69.14 15.35
CA MET A 1 42.85 -68.99 16.39
C MET A 1 43.05 -67.50 16.62
N HIS A 2 42.44 -67.00 17.71
CA HIS A 2 42.81 -65.85 18.59
C HIS A 2 43.31 -64.52 17.98
N CYS A 3 43.01 -63.31 18.49
CA CYS A 3 42.37 -62.86 19.73
C CYS A 3 42.14 -61.33 19.63
N PHE A 4 40.97 -60.88 20.11
CA PHE A 4 40.64 -59.62 20.80
C PHE A 4 41.49 -58.35 20.61
N LEU A 5 40.82 -57.22 20.33
CA LEU A 5 40.66 -56.16 21.34
C LEU A 5 39.52 -55.20 20.98
N ILE A 6 38.50 -55.25 21.83
CA ILE A 6 37.37 -54.34 21.93
C ILE A 6 37.89 -53.08 22.61
N CYS A 7 37.65 -51.90 22.02
CA CYS A 7 37.69 -50.64 22.77
C CYS A 7 36.40 -49.88 22.51
N LEU A 8 35.43 -50.11 23.39
CA LEU A 8 34.26 -49.24 23.57
C LEU A 8 34.69 -48.07 24.45
N SER A 9 34.73 -46.87 23.90
CA SER A 9 34.49 -45.66 24.67
C SER A 9 33.59 -44.74 23.86
N LEU A 10 32.32 -44.74 24.28
CA LEU A 10 31.32 -43.71 24.03
C LEU A 10 31.96 -42.33 24.16
N TYR A 11 31.66 -41.42 23.22
CA TYR A 11 31.44 -39.98 23.36
C TYR A 11 31.69 -39.33 22.01
N ALA A 12 30.64 -39.06 21.25
CA ALA A 12 30.44 -37.78 20.59
C ALA A 12 29.10 -37.81 19.86
N VAL A 13 28.22 -36.97 20.38
CA VAL A 13 26.89 -36.64 19.88
C VAL A 13 26.97 -36.19 18.42
N MET A 14 25.93 -36.53 17.66
CA MET A 14 25.66 -36.03 16.32
C MET A 14 25.72 -34.50 16.28
N ALA A 15 26.57 -33.96 15.42
CA ALA A 15 26.42 -32.60 14.89
C ALA A 15 26.63 -32.68 13.38
N ALA A 16 25.52 -32.81 12.66
CA ALA A 16 25.50 -32.42 11.26
C ALA A 16 25.61 -30.90 11.24
N GLU A 17 26.80 -30.38 10.89
CA GLU A 17 26.97 -28.96 10.58
C GLU A 17 26.32 -28.69 9.22
N ASP A 18 25.04 -28.34 9.27
CA ASP A 18 24.32 -27.69 8.18
C ASP A 18 24.93 -26.28 8.02
N SER A 19 25.89 -26.17 7.11
CA SER A 19 26.53 -24.91 6.75
C SER A 19 26.44 -24.64 5.25
N ASP A 20 25.27 -24.94 4.67
CA ASP A 20 24.88 -24.48 3.34
C ASP A 20 23.70 -23.51 3.43
N LEU A 21 23.94 -22.29 3.93
CA LEU A 21 23.18 -21.14 3.46
C LEU A 21 24.12 -20.06 2.93
N ASN A 22 24.54 -20.35 1.71
CA ASN A 22 25.12 -19.48 0.71
C ASN A 22 24.58 -18.03 0.81
N ARG A 23 25.43 -17.14 1.34
CA ARG A 23 25.19 -15.68 1.44
C ARG A 23 25.09 -14.99 0.07
N ASP A 24 25.34 -15.72 -1.01
CA ASP A 24 25.24 -15.23 -2.39
C ASP A 24 23.91 -15.60 -3.10
N THR A 25 22.87 -16.01 -2.35
CA THR A 25 21.53 -16.30 -2.92
C THR A 25 20.36 -15.56 -2.27
N LEU A 26 20.60 -14.48 -1.53
CA LEU A 26 19.51 -13.56 -1.18
C LEU A 26 19.19 -12.72 -2.43
N SER A 27 18.09 -13.09 -3.06
CA SER A 27 17.35 -12.47 -4.18
C SER A 27 17.66 -10.98 -4.41
N PRO A 28 17.65 -10.49 -5.67
CA PRO A 28 17.86 -9.08 -5.97
C PRO A 28 16.86 -8.24 -5.17
N LEU A 29 17.38 -7.63 -4.10
CA LEU A 29 16.81 -6.60 -3.25
C LEU A 29 15.36 -6.25 -3.61
N VAL A 30 14.38 -6.87 -2.94
CA VAL A 30 13.04 -6.29 -2.88
C VAL A 30 13.25 -4.85 -2.39
N SER A 31 13.02 -3.88 -3.29
CA SER A 31 13.22 -2.47 -2.97
C SER A 31 12.45 -2.21 -1.68
N ARG A 32 13.12 -1.76 -0.61
CA ARG A 32 12.44 -1.46 0.67
C ARG A 32 11.34 -0.40 0.55
N LYS A 33 11.23 0.26 -0.61
CA LYS A 33 10.10 1.14 -0.97
C LYS A 33 8.84 0.37 -1.33
N CYS A 34 8.96 -0.87 -1.79
CA CYS A 34 7.87 -1.66 -2.38
C CYS A 34 7.55 -2.90 -1.55
N VAL A 35 7.49 -2.72 -0.23
CA VAL A 35 7.10 -3.73 0.74
C VAL A 35 5.95 -3.20 1.58
N ALA A 36 5.16 -4.10 2.17
CA ALA A 36 4.22 -3.71 3.20
C ALA A 36 4.99 -3.21 4.45
N PRO A 37 4.59 -2.06 5.04
CA PRO A 37 5.17 -1.58 6.28
C PRO A 37 4.99 -2.60 7.40
N ILE A 38 5.97 -2.71 8.28
CA ILE A 38 5.87 -3.54 9.48
C ILE A 38 4.86 -2.85 10.42
N ASN A 39 3.75 -3.55 10.72
CA ASN A 39 2.81 -3.11 11.74
C ASN A 39 3.27 -3.69 13.09
N GLU A 40 4.16 -3.00 13.80
CA GLU A 40 4.42 -3.37 15.18
C GLU A 40 3.24 -2.92 16.04
N ASP A 41 2.41 -3.86 16.51
CA ASP A 41 1.36 -3.63 17.52
C ASP A 41 1.96 -3.23 18.90
N ILE A 42 3.25 -2.89 18.95
CA ILE A 42 4.05 -2.70 20.14
C ILE A 42 4.12 -1.20 20.44
N ILE A 43 3.18 -0.74 21.27
CA ILE A 43 3.23 0.47 22.11
C ILE A 43 4.29 1.52 21.67
N VAL A 44 4.12 2.12 20.50
CA VAL A 44 4.95 3.24 20.08
C VAL A 44 4.36 4.49 20.72
N THR A 45 4.72 4.77 21.97
CA THR A 45 4.23 5.95 22.73
C THR A 45 4.54 7.30 22.05
N HIS A 46 5.37 7.31 21.01
CA HIS A 46 5.89 8.49 20.33
C HIS A 46 5.29 8.76 18.94
N CYS A 47 4.86 7.73 18.20
CA CYS A 47 4.22 7.91 16.88
C CYS A 47 2.70 7.79 17.01
N ARG A 48 2.03 8.94 16.88
CA ARG A 48 0.58 9.07 17.05
C ARG A 48 -0.07 9.91 15.95
N ALA A 49 0.63 10.05 14.82
CA ALA A 49 0.03 10.66 13.65
C ALA A 49 -1.13 9.77 13.15
N LYS A 50 -2.08 10.37 12.45
CA LYS A 50 -3.12 9.63 11.72
C LYS A 50 -3.18 10.20 10.33
N ARG A 51 -2.26 9.74 9.47
CA ARG A 51 -2.07 10.28 8.13
C ARG A 51 -2.38 9.19 7.11
N LEU A 52 -3.18 9.52 6.11
CA LEU A 52 -3.35 8.65 4.95
C LEU A 52 -2.00 8.54 4.22
N ARG A 53 -1.55 7.31 4.02
CA ARG A 53 -0.38 6.95 3.22
C ARG A 53 -0.70 5.74 2.36
N TYR A 54 0.24 5.38 1.51
CA TYR A 54 0.13 4.27 0.58
C TYR A 54 1.31 3.32 0.75
N TYR A 55 1.04 2.02 0.60
CA TYR A 55 2.09 1.01 0.50
C TYR A 55 1.82 0.09 -0.69
N TYR A 56 2.87 -0.51 -1.22
CA TYR A 56 2.74 -1.51 -2.26
C TYR A 56 2.34 -2.85 -1.65
N LYS A 57 1.16 -3.35 -2.01
CA LYS A 57 0.67 -4.67 -1.59
C LYS A 57 0.95 -5.68 -2.71
N GLU A 58 1.96 -6.52 -2.49
CA GLU A 58 2.48 -7.47 -3.47
C GLU A 58 1.41 -8.40 -4.04
N ASP A 59 0.57 -9.02 -3.21
CA ASP A 59 -0.49 -9.96 -3.65
C ASP A 59 -1.40 -9.38 -4.73
N SER A 60 -1.74 -8.11 -4.59
CA SER A 60 -2.62 -7.41 -5.54
C SER A 60 -1.85 -6.63 -6.60
N ARG A 61 -0.54 -6.43 -6.41
CA ARG A 61 0.30 -5.49 -7.20
C ARG A 61 -0.29 -4.07 -7.27
N LEU A 62 -0.94 -3.63 -6.19
CA LEU A 62 -1.61 -2.33 -6.07
C LEU A 62 -1.05 -1.53 -4.90
N CYS A 63 -1.22 -0.21 -4.98
CA CYS A 63 -0.86 0.72 -3.92
C CYS A 63 -2.04 0.90 -2.96
N TRP A 64 -2.00 0.19 -1.82
CA TRP A 64 -3.09 0.20 -0.86
C TRP A 64 -2.99 1.39 0.10
N PRO A 65 -4.11 2.08 0.36
CA PRO A 65 -4.18 3.11 1.37
C PRO A 65 -4.14 2.49 2.77
N PHE A 66 -3.50 3.18 3.70
CA PHE A 66 -3.54 2.85 5.13
C PHE A 66 -3.36 4.09 5.99
N THR A 67 -3.74 3.97 7.27
CA THR A 67 -3.49 5.01 8.27
C THR A 67 -2.11 4.80 8.85
N TRP A 68 -1.18 5.67 8.49
CA TRP A 68 0.18 5.67 8.98
C TRP A 68 0.30 6.50 10.28
N ASP A 69 1.06 5.96 11.23
CA ASP A 69 1.22 6.47 12.58
C ASP A 69 2.35 7.49 12.75
N GLY A 70 3.18 7.66 11.72
CA GLY A 70 4.33 8.57 11.72
C GLY A 70 5.69 7.89 11.91
N CYS A 71 5.73 6.57 12.10
CA CYS A 71 6.94 5.78 12.33
C CYS A 71 7.20 4.77 11.19
N LEU A 72 8.41 4.24 11.10
CA LEU A 72 8.75 3.15 10.15
C LEU A 72 8.37 3.50 8.69
N THR A 73 9.16 4.37 8.07
CA THR A 73 8.90 4.90 6.73
C THR A 73 9.20 3.93 5.58
N ASP A 74 9.78 2.77 5.87
CA ASP A 74 10.05 1.74 4.85
C ASP A 74 8.71 1.26 4.26
N GLY A 75 8.60 1.28 2.93
CA GLY A 75 7.36 0.95 2.22
C GLY A 75 6.28 2.04 2.20
N VAL A 76 6.52 3.20 2.82
CA VAL A 76 5.51 4.25 2.99
C VAL A 76 5.63 5.33 1.94
N HIS A 77 4.54 5.59 1.22
CA HIS A 77 4.44 6.63 0.20
C HIS A 77 3.40 7.69 0.55
N GLU A 78 3.73 8.94 0.26
CA GLU A 78 2.85 10.10 0.48
C GLU A 78 1.56 10.02 -0.33
N THR A 79 1.64 9.71 -1.64
CA THR A 79 0.49 9.64 -2.55
C THR A 79 0.41 8.30 -3.24
N ARG A 80 -0.78 7.92 -3.72
CA ARG A 80 -0.98 6.71 -4.53
C ARG A 80 -0.06 6.73 -5.75
N LEU A 81 -0.06 7.85 -6.48
CA LEU A 81 0.79 8.05 -7.66
C LEU A 81 2.28 7.82 -7.38
N HIS A 82 2.79 8.33 -6.25
CA HIS A 82 4.20 8.11 -5.88
C HIS A 82 4.48 6.62 -5.64
N CYS A 83 3.59 5.90 -4.95
CA CYS A 83 3.70 4.45 -4.79
C CYS A 83 3.65 3.73 -6.15
N THR A 84 2.67 4.06 -6.99
CA THR A 84 2.46 3.39 -8.28
C THR A 84 3.69 3.50 -9.18
N LEU A 85 4.28 4.70 -9.27
CA LEU A 85 5.48 4.94 -10.06
C LEU A 85 6.74 4.35 -9.44
N ALA A 86 6.86 4.34 -8.11
CA ALA A 86 8.02 3.77 -7.43
C ALA A 86 8.08 2.24 -7.51
N CYS A 87 6.91 1.60 -7.57
CA CYS A 87 6.78 0.14 -7.45
C CYS A 87 6.24 -0.54 -8.72
N ASN A 88 6.07 0.21 -9.81
CA ASN A 88 5.51 -0.30 -11.06
C ASN A 88 4.18 -1.04 -10.85
N ALA A 89 3.28 -0.46 -10.04
CA ALA A 89 1.96 -1.02 -9.79
C ALA A 89 1.09 -0.87 -11.07
N GLU A 90 1.10 -1.89 -11.92
CA GLU A 90 0.36 -1.90 -13.17
C GLU A 90 -1.16 -1.79 -12.90
N HIS A 91 -1.85 -0.93 -13.67
CA HIS A 91 -3.31 -0.85 -13.71
C HIS A 91 -3.98 -0.47 -12.38
N ASP A 92 -3.35 0.38 -11.57
CA ASP A 92 -3.95 0.90 -10.34
C ASP A 92 -5.12 1.86 -10.65
N MET A 93 -6.30 1.26 -10.82
CA MET A 93 -7.57 1.93 -11.10
C MET A 93 -8.40 2.20 -9.83
N LEU A 94 -8.11 1.46 -8.74
CA LEU A 94 -8.80 1.44 -7.42
C LEU A 94 -10.16 2.17 -7.43
N ALA A 95 -10.33 3.20 -6.61
CA ALA A 95 -11.55 3.98 -6.52
C ALA A 95 -11.75 4.88 -7.75
N CYS A 96 -10.68 5.48 -8.27
CA CYS A 96 -10.72 6.59 -9.22
C CYS A 96 -11.31 6.23 -10.59
N GLY A 97 -11.31 4.94 -10.97
CA GLY A 97 -11.91 4.46 -12.22
C GLY A 97 -13.42 4.21 -12.17
N THR A 98 -14.02 4.23 -10.97
CA THR A 98 -15.42 3.85 -10.73
C THR A 98 -16.33 5.06 -10.55
N ASN A 99 -17.65 4.85 -10.61
CA ASN A 99 -18.63 5.91 -10.31
C ASN A 99 -18.74 6.15 -8.79
N PRO A 100 -19.17 7.35 -8.35
CA PRO A 100 -19.46 7.59 -6.95
C PRO A 100 -20.50 6.60 -6.42
N ILE A 101 -20.27 6.11 -5.20
CA ILE A 101 -21.19 5.18 -4.53
C ILE A 101 -22.29 5.96 -3.82
N ASN A 102 -23.46 5.34 -3.71
CA ASN A 102 -24.59 5.80 -2.91
C ASN A 102 -24.95 7.28 -3.12
N VAL A 103 -24.94 7.73 -4.37
CA VAL A 103 -25.44 9.05 -4.75
C VAL A 103 -26.89 9.17 -4.27
N CYS A 104 -27.22 10.24 -3.54
CA CYS A 104 -28.57 10.47 -3.06
C CYS A 104 -29.56 10.64 -4.23
N PRO A 105 -30.69 9.92 -4.24
CA PRO A 105 -31.81 10.22 -5.13
C PRO A 105 -32.37 11.63 -4.91
N GLU A 106 -33.05 12.19 -5.91
CA GLU A 106 -33.68 13.51 -5.81
C GLU A 106 -34.71 13.59 -4.67
N ASP A 107 -35.41 12.49 -4.39
CA ASP A 107 -36.48 12.35 -3.40
C ASP A 107 -36.05 11.62 -2.10
N HIS A 108 -34.74 11.62 -1.79
CA HIS A 108 -34.22 10.97 -0.59
C HIS A 108 -34.76 11.58 0.72
N THR A 109 -34.96 10.72 1.72
CA THR A 109 -35.35 11.12 3.09
C THR A 109 -34.20 11.08 4.08
N ASP A 110 -33.06 10.53 3.67
CA ASP A 110 -31.86 10.44 4.50
C ASP A 110 -31.22 11.81 4.68
N THR A 111 -30.41 11.97 5.74
CA THR A 111 -29.53 13.15 5.83
C THR A 111 -28.35 12.94 4.87
N PRO A 112 -28.19 13.76 3.82
CA PRO A 112 -27.09 13.63 2.88
C PRO A 112 -25.75 13.95 3.57
N ILE A 113 -24.72 13.21 3.19
CA ILE A 113 -23.34 13.41 3.62
C ILE A 113 -22.56 13.98 2.43
N ASP A 114 -21.97 15.15 2.62
CA ASP A 114 -21.10 15.76 1.61
C ASP A 114 -19.83 14.93 1.44
N ARG A 115 -19.57 14.54 0.19
CA ARG A 115 -18.44 13.70 -0.21
C ARG A 115 -17.82 14.25 -1.48
N TYR A 116 -16.62 13.76 -1.77
CA TYR A 116 -15.92 14.02 -3.03
C TYR A 116 -15.75 12.72 -3.81
N TYR A 117 -15.84 12.78 -5.12
CA TYR A 117 -15.48 11.68 -6.02
C TYR A 117 -14.59 12.19 -7.14
N TYR A 118 -13.81 11.30 -7.73
CA TYR A 118 -13.00 11.61 -8.89
C TYR A 118 -13.80 11.40 -10.18
N ASP A 119 -14.02 12.45 -10.95
CA ASP A 119 -14.60 12.36 -12.29
C ASP A 119 -13.48 12.18 -13.31
N LYS A 120 -13.40 10.99 -13.91
CA LYS A 120 -12.41 10.64 -14.93
C LYS A 120 -12.54 11.44 -16.24
N ASN A 121 -13.72 12.00 -16.51
CA ASN A 121 -13.97 12.77 -17.74
C ASN A 121 -13.35 14.15 -17.63
N SER A 122 -13.62 14.87 -16.53
CA SER A 122 -13.00 16.16 -16.24
C SER A 122 -11.61 16.04 -15.60
N ARG A 123 -11.21 14.82 -15.24
CA ARG A 123 -9.97 14.51 -14.50
C ARG A 123 -9.84 15.32 -13.22
N SER A 124 -10.92 15.44 -12.47
CA SER A 124 -10.97 16.29 -11.28
C SER A 124 -11.86 15.73 -10.18
N CYS A 125 -11.54 16.09 -8.94
CA CYS A 125 -12.37 15.78 -7.79
C CYS A 125 -13.58 16.73 -7.73
N LYS A 126 -14.78 16.17 -7.61
CA LYS A 126 -16.06 16.89 -7.56
C LYS A 126 -16.85 16.51 -6.32
N GLU A 127 -17.62 17.47 -5.81
CA GLU A 127 -18.54 17.26 -4.70
C GLU A 127 -19.77 16.47 -5.16
N TYR A 128 -20.31 15.65 -4.27
CA TYR A 128 -21.60 14.99 -4.44
C TYR A 128 -22.21 14.67 -3.07
N SER A 129 -23.54 14.55 -3.04
CA SER A 129 -24.27 14.12 -1.84
C SER A 129 -24.40 12.60 -1.81
N MET A 130 -23.90 11.99 -0.74
CA MET A 130 -23.96 10.56 -0.50
C MET A 130 -24.98 10.24 0.60
N CYS A 131 -25.81 9.23 0.35
CA CYS A 131 -26.79 8.72 1.31
C CYS A 131 -26.33 7.37 1.86
N GLY A 132 -26.75 6.99 3.07
CA GLY A 132 -26.36 5.73 3.69
C GLY A 132 -24.86 5.62 4.03
N ASN A 133 -24.25 4.46 3.77
CA ASN A 133 -22.89 4.12 4.23
C ASN A 133 -21.84 4.31 3.12
N ALA A 134 -20.67 4.86 3.44
CA ALA A 134 -19.56 4.99 2.49
C ALA A 134 -18.79 3.70 2.17
N GLY A 135 -19.16 2.57 2.77
CA GLY A 135 -18.40 1.33 2.62
C GLY A 135 -17.05 1.42 3.34
N LYS A 136 -16.05 0.70 2.83
CA LYS A 136 -14.68 0.78 3.37
C LYS A 136 -14.01 2.05 2.86
N ASP A 137 -13.47 2.85 3.78
CA ASP A 137 -12.70 4.05 3.47
C ASP A 137 -11.63 3.72 2.42
N TRP A 138 -11.50 4.60 1.41
CA TRP A 138 -10.46 4.56 0.37
C TRP A 138 -10.56 3.48 -0.73
N GLN A 139 -11.55 2.59 -0.69
CA GLN A 139 -11.77 1.59 -1.76
C GLN A 139 -12.86 2.00 -2.75
N ALA A 140 -13.82 2.83 -2.30
CA ALA A 140 -14.87 3.38 -3.14
C ALA A 140 -14.50 4.78 -3.63
N ASN A 141 -15.07 5.21 -4.76
CA ASN A 141 -14.97 6.59 -5.25
C ASN A 141 -15.82 7.55 -4.42
N SER A 142 -15.53 7.63 -3.12
CA SER A 142 -16.23 8.46 -2.14
C SER A 142 -15.27 8.84 -1.04
N PHE A 143 -14.80 10.08 -1.07
CA PHE A 143 -13.79 10.60 -0.18
C PHE A 143 -14.40 11.63 0.78
N PRO A 144 -13.97 11.64 2.05
CA PRO A 144 -14.51 12.57 3.05
C PRO A 144 -14.03 14.02 2.87
N SER A 145 -13.11 14.30 1.96
CA SER A 145 -12.63 15.66 1.67
C SER A 145 -12.00 15.75 0.27
N LEU A 146 -11.87 16.98 -0.23
CA LEU A 146 -11.13 17.26 -1.46
C LEU A 146 -9.69 16.75 -1.36
N THR A 147 -9.00 17.03 -0.25
CA THR A 147 -7.62 16.56 0.00
C THR A 147 -7.52 15.05 -0.07
N ALA A 148 -8.47 14.34 0.55
CA ALA A 148 -8.55 12.87 0.50
C ALA A 148 -8.69 12.37 -0.95
N CYS A 149 -9.58 12.97 -1.74
CA CYS A 149 -9.75 12.64 -3.15
C CYS A 149 -8.48 12.91 -3.97
N LEU A 150 -7.84 14.09 -3.79
CA LEU A 150 -6.62 14.46 -4.51
C LEU A 150 -5.45 13.53 -4.16
N MET A 151 -5.26 13.21 -2.88
CA MET A 151 -4.20 12.30 -2.43
C MET A 151 -4.36 10.89 -3.01
N HIS A 152 -5.60 10.48 -3.29
CA HIS A 152 -5.92 9.16 -3.87
C HIS A 152 -5.91 9.17 -5.39
N CYS A 153 -6.44 10.20 -6.05
CA CYS A 153 -6.75 10.16 -7.48
C CYS A 153 -5.96 11.13 -8.35
N ARG A 154 -5.13 12.02 -7.80
CA ARG A 154 -4.27 12.91 -8.61
C ARG A 154 -3.38 12.11 -9.55
N GLY A 155 -3.28 12.56 -10.81
CA GLY A 155 -2.55 11.87 -11.86
C GLY A 155 -3.23 10.61 -12.41
N PHE A 156 -4.48 10.32 -12.04
CA PHE A 156 -5.28 9.29 -12.71
C PHE A 156 -5.90 9.86 -14.01
N PRO A 157 -6.05 9.07 -15.09
CA PRO A 157 -5.31 7.84 -15.36
C PRO A 157 -3.81 8.14 -15.52
N ILE A 158 -2.97 7.22 -15.03
CA ILE A 158 -1.53 7.36 -15.13
C ILE A 158 -1.12 7.08 -16.57
N ASN A 159 -0.70 8.13 -17.28
CA ASN A 159 -0.25 8.09 -18.67
C ASN A 159 1.13 8.74 -18.82
N GLU A 160 1.69 8.71 -20.03
CA GLU A 160 3.02 9.26 -20.31
C GLU A 160 3.17 10.73 -19.91
N ALA A 161 2.14 11.56 -20.11
CA ALA A 161 2.17 12.96 -19.73
C ALA A 161 2.23 13.14 -18.20
N VAL A 162 1.46 12.35 -17.45
CA VAL A 162 1.52 12.32 -15.98
C VAL A 162 2.89 11.86 -15.49
N ILE A 163 3.45 10.80 -16.08
CA ILE A 163 4.77 10.26 -15.72
C ILE A 163 5.85 11.32 -15.96
N LYS A 164 5.79 12.01 -17.10
CA LYS A 164 6.71 13.09 -17.44
C LYS A 164 6.59 14.25 -16.45
N ALA A 165 5.37 14.72 -16.18
CA ALA A 165 5.12 15.80 -15.24
C ALA A 165 5.64 15.46 -13.83
N PHE A 166 5.41 14.23 -13.36
CA PHE A 166 5.93 13.76 -12.08
C PHE A 166 7.47 13.81 -12.01
N LYS A 167 8.15 13.31 -13.05
CA LYS A 167 9.63 13.29 -13.12
C LYS A 167 10.24 14.70 -13.16
N GLU A 168 9.55 15.64 -13.79
CA GLU A 168 9.99 17.03 -13.93
C GLU A 168 9.61 17.91 -12.73
N GLY A 169 8.88 17.37 -11.74
CA GLY A 169 8.38 18.14 -10.58
C GLY A 169 7.28 19.14 -10.94
N ASN A 170 6.63 18.97 -12.09
CA ASN A 170 5.54 19.82 -12.55
C ASN A 170 4.25 19.55 -11.79
N VAL A 171 3.31 20.50 -11.86
CA VAL A 171 1.95 20.29 -11.35
C VAL A 171 1.33 19.12 -12.11
N ILE A 172 0.74 18.19 -11.36
CA ILE A 172 0.15 16.96 -11.91
C ILE A 172 -1.35 17.17 -11.89
N PRO A 173 -2.02 17.11 -13.06
CA PRO A 173 -3.46 17.27 -13.17
C PRO A 173 -4.24 16.17 -12.44
#